data_AF-A0A8S4FWN0-F1
#
_entry.id   AF-A0A8S4FWN0-F1
#
_cell.length_a   1.000
_cell.length_b   1.000
_cell.length_c   1.000
_cell.angle_alpha   90.00
_cell.angle_beta   90.00
_cell.angle_gamma   90.00
#
_symmetry.space_group_name_H-M   'P 1'
#
loop_
_entity.id
_entity.type
_entity.pdbx_description
1 polymer ?
#
loop_
_entity_poly.entity_id
_entity_poly.type
_entity_poly.pdbx_seq_one_letter_code
_entity_poly.pdbx_strand_id
1 'polypeptide(L)'
;MRYFVSNVLQFQIHRALCERTGQFIPGDPSHPLHKCDIYRQPEAGRILTSIMQRGSSAPWSQILQETIGESRLNGEALRDYFRPLEDWLRSENLRTGEYLGWSYDGDYCKFSIETAGLQVYGGFYNAAQSSFGLASFLTILLASAATTVCGLRWR
;
A
#
# COMPACT_ATOMS: atom_id res chain seq x y z
N MET A 1 9.13 15.13 -14.21
CA MET A 1 8.35 13.88 -14.43
C MET A 1 9.19 12.65 -14.78
N ARG A 2 10.30 12.77 -15.52
CA ARG A 2 11.13 11.60 -15.91
C ARG A 2 11.53 10.69 -14.73
N TYR A 3 11.98 11.27 -13.62
CA TYR A 3 12.40 10.52 -12.43
C TYR A 3 11.26 9.76 -11.76
N PHE A 4 10.08 10.37 -11.65
CA PHE A 4 8.92 9.74 -11.04
C PHE A 4 8.51 8.48 -11.82
N VAL A 5 8.36 8.61 -13.15
CA VAL A 5 8.00 7.48 -14.02
C VAL A 5 9.11 6.41 -14.01
N SER A 6 10.37 6.83 -14.06
CA SER A 6 11.52 5.93 -13.99
C SER A 6 11.52 5.10 -12.70
N ASN A 7 11.23 5.71 -11.55
CA ASN A 7 11.19 5.01 -10.28
C ASN A 7 10.13 3.91 -10.29
N VAL A 8 8.91 4.21 -10.74
CA VAL A 8 7.84 3.20 -10.78
C VAL A 8 8.15 2.09 -11.79
N LEU A 9 8.58 2.45 -13.00
CA LEU A 9 8.93 1.48 -14.04
C LEU A 9 10.11 0.58 -13.66
N GLN A 10 11.09 1.11 -12.92
CA GLN A 10 12.25 0.33 -12.48
C GLN A 10 11.81 -0.86 -11.62
N PHE A 11 10.92 -0.65 -10.65
CA PHE A 11 10.40 -1.75 -9.83
C PHE A 11 9.52 -2.70 -10.64
N GLN A 12 8.70 -2.18 -11.55
CA GLN A 12 7.82 -2.97 -12.41
C GLN A 12 8.63 -3.93 -13.31
N ILE A 13 9.67 -3.43 -13.99
CA ILE A 13 10.56 -4.25 -14.80
C ILE A 13 11.35 -5.21 -13.90
N HIS A 14 11.90 -4.75 -12.77
CA HIS A 14 12.64 -5.61 -11.86
C HIS A 14 11.79 -6.78 -11.35
N ARG A 15 10.54 -6.55 -10.94
CA ARG A 15 9.60 -7.60 -10.55
C ARG A 15 9.43 -8.63 -11.65
N ALA A 16 9.13 -8.19 -12.88
CA ALA A 16 8.96 -9.11 -13.99
C ALA A 16 10.22 -9.95 -14.28
N LEU A 17 11.42 -9.37 -14.19
CA LEU A 17 12.68 -10.11 -14.36
C LEU A 17 12.86 -11.16 -13.25
N CYS A 18 12.54 -10.82 -12.01
CA CYS A 18 12.65 -11.70 -10.86
C CYS A 18 11.64 -12.85 -10.91
N GLU A 19 10.41 -12.61 -11.37
CA GLU A 19 9.40 -13.65 -11.58
C GLU A 19 9.84 -14.63 -12.67
N ARG A 20 10.35 -14.10 -13.80
CA ARG A 20 10.80 -14.91 -14.95
C ARG A 20 12.04 -15.76 -14.66
N THR A 21 12.87 -15.32 -13.72
CA THR A 21 14.06 -16.07 -13.26
C THR A 21 13.76 -16.99 -12.07
N GLY A 22 12.53 -16.99 -11.56
CA GLY A 22 12.11 -17.80 -10.40
C GLY A 22 12.67 -17.32 -9.06
N GLN A 23 13.28 -16.14 -9.00
CA GLN A 23 13.85 -15.58 -7.77
C GLN A 23 12.86 -14.80 -6.92
N PHE A 24 11.74 -14.41 -7.51
CA PHE A 24 10.61 -13.86 -6.79
C PHE A 24 9.38 -14.72 -7.06
N ILE A 25 8.73 -15.16 -5.97
CA ILE A 25 7.45 -15.86 -6.02
C ILE A 25 6.49 -15.08 -5.12
N PRO A 26 5.39 -14.52 -5.66
CA PRO A 26 4.43 -13.77 -4.86
C PRO A 26 3.88 -14.60 -3.68
N GLY A 27 4.06 -14.08 -2.47
CA GLY A 27 3.58 -14.72 -1.23
C GLY A 27 4.52 -15.76 -0.62
N ASP A 28 5.67 -16.06 -1.24
CA ASP A 28 6.67 -16.94 -0.68
C ASP A 28 7.73 -16.14 0.11
N PRO A 29 7.87 -16.35 1.44
CA PRO A 29 8.89 -15.68 2.24
C PRO A 29 10.33 -16.06 1.88
N SER A 30 10.55 -17.22 1.24
CA SER A 30 11.87 -17.69 0.83
C SER A 30 12.39 -17.02 -0.44
N HIS A 31 11.46 -16.51 -1.28
CA HIS A 31 11.77 -15.81 -2.53
C HIS A 31 11.13 -14.40 -2.56
N PRO A 32 11.51 -13.48 -1.66
CA PRO A 32 10.93 -12.15 -1.63
C PRO A 32 11.60 -11.21 -2.64
N LEU A 33 10.83 -10.25 -3.18
CA LEU A 33 11.30 -9.37 -4.25
C LEU A 33 12.55 -8.56 -3.89
N HIS A 34 12.65 -8.08 -2.64
CA HIS A 34 13.80 -7.29 -2.19
C HIS A 34 15.12 -8.09 -2.06
N LYS A 35 15.09 -9.42 -2.17
CA LYS A 35 16.29 -10.28 -2.19
C LYS A 35 16.64 -10.81 -3.57
N CYS A 36 15.86 -10.49 -4.60
CA CYS A 36 16.11 -10.96 -5.95
C CYS A 36 17.45 -10.42 -6.48
N ASP A 37 18.25 -11.32 -7.06
CA ASP A 37 19.52 -11.00 -7.72
C ASP A 37 19.52 -11.47 -9.18
N ILE A 38 19.33 -10.54 -10.12
CA ILE A 38 19.32 -10.85 -11.56
C ILE A 38 20.72 -11.17 -12.14
N TYR A 39 21.78 -11.22 -11.33
CA TYR A 39 23.12 -11.52 -11.78
C TYR A 39 23.23 -12.92 -12.43
N ARG A 40 23.94 -12.99 -13.56
CA ARG A 40 24.14 -14.21 -14.37
C ARG A 40 22.84 -14.92 -14.79
N GLN A 41 21.74 -14.19 -14.89
CA GLN A 41 20.47 -14.72 -15.39
C GLN A 41 20.28 -14.40 -16.88
N PRO A 42 20.47 -15.38 -17.80
CA PRO A 42 20.35 -15.12 -19.24
C PRO A 42 18.93 -14.75 -19.65
N GLU A 43 17.91 -15.26 -18.95
CA GLU A 43 16.51 -14.97 -19.23
C GLU A 43 16.16 -13.50 -18.94
N ALA A 44 16.68 -12.95 -17.84
CA ALA A 44 16.55 -11.52 -17.54
C ALA A 44 17.21 -10.65 -18.62
N GLY A 45 18.38 -11.07 -19.10
CA GLY A 45 19.07 -10.42 -20.22
C GLY A 45 18.25 -10.40 -21.50
N ARG A 46 17.61 -11.52 -21.87
CA ARG A 46 16.74 -11.60 -23.06
C ARG A 46 15.58 -10.61 -23.00
N ILE A 47 14.90 -10.51 -21.85
CA ILE A 47 13.79 -9.58 -21.65
C ILE A 47 14.29 -8.14 -21.77
N LEU A 48 15.39 -7.80 -21.08
CA LEU A 48 15.99 -6.46 -21.14
C LEU A 48 16.41 -6.09 -22.56
N THR A 49 17.06 -7.00 -23.30
CA THR A 49 17.40 -6.80 -24.71
C THR A 49 16.15 -6.54 -25.54
N SER A 50 15.07 -7.30 -25.33
CA SER A 50 13.81 -7.11 -26.07
C SER A 50 13.19 -5.74 -25.86
N ILE A 51 13.29 -5.20 -24.64
CA ILE A 51 12.81 -3.83 -24.33
C ILE A 51 13.73 -2.80 -24.99
N MET A 52 15.04 -2.90 -24.75
CA MET A 52 16.00 -1.86 -25.15
C MET A 52 16.23 -1.79 -26.66
N GLN A 53 16.18 -2.91 -27.37
CA GLN A 53 16.40 -2.95 -28.82
C GLN A 53 15.35 -2.17 -29.62
N ARG A 54 14.14 -2.01 -29.06
CA ARG A 54 13.05 -1.26 -29.71
C ARG A 54 13.32 0.24 -29.72
N GLY A 55 14.10 0.76 -28.77
CA GLY A 55 14.35 2.20 -28.65
C GLY A 55 13.04 3.00 -28.64
N SER A 56 12.94 3.99 -29.53
CA SER A 56 11.72 4.81 -29.70
C SER A 56 10.85 4.39 -30.90
N SER A 57 11.07 3.20 -31.47
CA SER A 57 10.33 2.74 -32.67
C SER A 57 8.85 2.42 -32.41
N ALA A 58 8.48 2.15 -31.17
CA ALA A 58 7.11 1.83 -30.76
C ALA A 58 6.76 2.50 -29.42
N PRO A 59 5.46 2.68 -29.11
CA PRO A 59 5.03 3.18 -27.81
C PRO A 59 5.51 2.30 -26.66
N TRP A 60 5.95 2.91 -25.57
CA TRP A 60 6.50 2.20 -24.41
C TRP A 60 5.53 1.17 -23.81
N SER A 61 4.23 1.48 -23.77
CA SER A 61 3.18 0.60 -23.23
C SER A 61 3.03 -0.69 -24.04
N GLN A 62 3.17 -0.58 -25.36
CA GLN A 62 3.16 -1.74 -26.25
C GLN A 62 4.40 -2.61 -26.02
N ILE A 63 5.58 -2.00 -25.91
CA ILE A 63 6.83 -2.72 -25.67
C ILE A 63 6.76 -3.50 -24.35
N LEU A 64 6.25 -2.89 -23.27
CA LEU A 64 6.09 -3.57 -21.99
C LEU A 64 5.02 -4.67 -22.04
N GLN A 65 3.92 -4.46 -22.76
CA GLN A 65 2.88 -5.48 -22.93
C GLN A 65 3.42 -6.73 -23.63
N GLU A 66 4.23 -6.54 -24.67
CA GLU A 66 4.83 -7.62 -25.45
C GLU A 66 5.93 -8.38 -24.68
N THR A 67 6.62 -7.72 -23.74
CA THR A 67 7.79 -8.28 -23.06
C THR A 67 7.49 -8.80 -21.66
N ILE A 68 6.84 -7.99 -20.82
CA ILE A 68 6.54 -8.32 -19.42
C ILE A 68 5.06 -8.59 -19.18
N GLY A 69 4.19 -8.39 -20.19
CA GLY A 69 2.75 -8.64 -20.07
C GLY A 69 1.95 -7.51 -19.42
N GLU A 70 2.60 -6.37 -19.12
CA GLU A 70 1.98 -5.21 -18.48
C GLU A 70 2.04 -3.98 -19.42
N SER A 71 0.92 -3.29 -19.64
CA SER A 71 0.84 -2.11 -20.53
C SER A 71 0.72 -0.77 -19.81
N ARG A 72 0.47 -0.80 -18.49
CA ARG A 72 0.21 0.39 -17.67
C ARG A 72 1.29 0.56 -16.61
N LEU A 73 1.44 1.79 -16.13
CA LEU A 73 2.31 2.07 -15.00
C LEU A 73 1.68 1.48 -13.74
N ASN A 74 2.37 0.52 -13.10
CA ASN A 74 1.85 -0.21 -11.95
C ASN A 74 2.69 0.05 -10.68
N GLY A 75 2.04 0.56 -9.63
CA GLY A 75 2.67 0.79 -8.33
C GLY A 75 2.76 -0.45 -7.43
N GLU A 76 2.13 -1.56 -7.80
CA GLU A 76 2.16 -2.80 -7.03
C GLU A 76 3.58 -3.33 -6.87
N ALA A 77 4.42 -3.30 -7.92
CA ALA A 77 5.79 -3.79 -7.81
C ALA A 77 6.64 -3.01 -6.79
N LEU A 78 6.43 -1.69 -6.69
CA LEU A 78 7.04 -0.85 -5.66
C LEU A 78 6.55 -1.28 -4.27
N ARG A 79 5.24 -1.52 -4.13
CA ARG A 79 4.63 -1.97 -2.88
C ARG A 79 5.12 -3.35 -2.46
N ASP A 80 5.24 -4.29 -3.39
CA ASP A 80 5.73 -5.66 -3.18
C ASP A 80 7.16 -5.64 -2.64
N TYR A 81 8.00 -4.75 -3.17
CA TYR A 81 9.38 -4.57 -2.74
C TYR A 81 9.45 -4.10 -1.28
N PHE A 82 8.64 -3.09 -0.92
CA PHE A 82 8.67 -2.47 0.41
C PHE A 82 7.71 -3.09 1.44
N ARG A 83 6.93 -4.11 1.06
CA ARG A 83 5.91 -4.71 1.92
C ARG A 83 6.43 -5.13 3.30
N PRO A 84 7.58 -5.83 3.43
CA PRO A 84 8.07 -6.22 4.75
C PRO A 84 8.44 -5.03 5.64
N LEU A 85 8.98 -3.96 5.03
CA LEU A 85 9.30 -2.72 5.75
C LEU A 85 8.01 -2.02 6.19
N GLU A 86 7.00 -1.99 5.32
CA GLU A 86 5.70 -1.40 5.64
C GLU A 86 5.02 -2.12 6.81
N ASP A 87 5.00 -3.46 6.79
CA ASP A 87 4.40 -4.27 7.86
C ASP A 87 5.13 -4.03 9.19
N TRP A 88 6.47 -3.97 9.15
CA TRP A 88 7.28 -3.63 10.31
C TRP A 88 6.98 -2.23 10.85
N LEU A 89 7.01 -1.21 9.97
CA LEU A 89 6.73 0.19 10.35
C LEU A 89 5.33 0.34 10.94
N ARG A 90 4.33 -0.35 10.38
CA ARG A 90 2.98 -0.34 10.92
C ARG A 90 2.93 -0.89 12.35
N SER A 91 3.57 -2.03 12.59
CA SER A 91 3.63 -2.64 13.93
C SER A 91 4.36 -1.75 14.93
N GLU A 92 5.45 -1.12 14.50
CA GLU A 92 6.28 -0.28 15.35
C GLU A 92 5.58 1.03 15.71
N ASN A 93 4.98 1.71 14.74
CA ASN A 93 4.20 2.93 14.97
C ASN A 93 3.05 2.70 15.96
N LEU A 94 2.38 1.55 15.89
CA LEU A 94 1.34 1.17 16.85
C LEU A 94 1.91 0.88 18.25
N ARG A 95 3.11 0.28 18.32
CA ARG A 95 3.79 -0.05 19.58
C ARG A 95 4.27 1.21 20.33
N THR A 96 4.79 2.20 19.60
CA THR A 96 5.32 3.44 20.17
C THR A 96 4.27 4.55 20.28
N GLY A 97 3.11 4.39 19.63
CA GLY A 97 2.05 5.39 19.63
C GLY A 97 2.38 6.61 18.76
N GLU A 98 3.15 6.42 17.69
CA GLU A 98 3.57 7.51 16.80
C GLU A 98 2.38 8.18 16.13
N TYR A 99 2.45 9.50 16.03
CA TYR A 99 1.46 10.29 15.33
C TYR A 99 1.69 10.22 13.81
N LEU A 100 0.72 9.69 13.06
CA LEU A 100 0.79 9.59 11.60
C LEU A 100 0.14 10.80 10.92
N GLY A 101 0.89 11.44 10.04
CA GLY A 101 0.47 12.62 9.29
C GLY A 101 1.16 13.89 9.79
N TRP A 102 0.74 15.04 9.28
CA TRP A 102 1.28 16.34 9.65
C TRP A 102 0.15 17.27 10.05
N SER A 103 0.38 18.10 11.07
CA SER A 103 -0.54 19.20 11.38
C SER A 103 -0.34 20.29 10.34
N TYR A 104 -1.43 20.73 9.70
CA TYR A 104 -1.39 21.91 8.85
C TYR A 104 -1.41 23.14 9.75
N ASP A 105 -0.37 23.99 9.64
CA ASP A 105 -0.47 25.36 10.12
C ASP A 105 -1.32 26.12 9.11
N GLY A 106 -2.51 26.55 9.53
CA GLY A 106 -3.70 26.75 8.71
C GLY A 106 -3.69 27.87 7.66
N ASP A 107 -2.53 28.32 7.20
CA ASP A 107 -2.40 29.53 6.37
C ASP A 107 -2.13 29.25 4.87
N TYR A 108 -1.64 28.07 4.50
CA TYR A 108 -1.16 27.82 3.13
C TYR A 108 -2.15 27.15 2.16
N CYS A 109 -3.35 26.75 2.60
CA CYS A 109 -4.30 26.03 1.75
C CYS A 109 -5.74 26.57 1.75
N LYS A 110 -6.01 27.74 2.32
CA LYS A 110 -7.38 28.28 2.32
C LYS A 110 -7.84 28.70 0.91
N PHE A 111 -6.96 29.33 0.13
CA PHE A 111 -7.32 29.86 -1.19
C PHE A 111 -7.37 28.81 -2.33
N SER A 112 -6.54 27.77 -2.24
CA SER A 112 -6.46 26.72 -3.27
C SER A 112 -7.58 25.67 -3.16
N ILE A 113 -8.16 25.48 -1.96
CA ILE A 113 -9.24 24.52 -1.71
C ILE A 113 -10.60 25.06 -2.16
N GLU A 114 -10.90 26.34 -1.90
CA GLU A 114 -12.16 26.98 -2.32
C GLU A 114 -12.29 27.07 -3.84
N THR A 115 -11.17 27.27 -4.54
CA THR A 115 -11.15 27.40 -6.02
C THR A 115 -11.35 26.05 -6.74
N ALA A 116 -10.99 24.93 -6.09
CA ALA A 116 -11.00 23.60 -6.72
C ALA A 116 -12.21 22.72 -6.34
N GLY A 117 -13.04 23.13 -5.37
CA GLY A 117 -14.22 22.35 -4.94
C GLY A 117 -13.88 20.96 -4.37
N LEU A 118 -12.63 20.75 -3.93
CA LEU A 118 -12.14 19.46 -3.43
C LEU A 118 -12.43 19.33 -1.93
N GLN A 119 -13.15 18.28 -1.54
CA GLN A 119 -13.25 17.87 -0.14
C GLN A 119 -11.93 17.23 0.28
N VAL A 120 -11.15 17.93 1.11
CA VAL A 120 -9.94 17.35 1.72
C VAL A 120 -10.39 16.40 2.84
N TYR A 121 -10.44 15.11 2.54
CA TYR A 121 -10.50 14.07 3.57
C TYR A 121 -9.10 13.91 4.18
N GLY A 122 -8.71 14.87 5.01
CA GLY A 122 -7.58 14.76 5.93
C GLY A 122 -7.98 13.87 7.10
N GLY A 123 -8.07 12.57 6.87
CA GLY A 123 -8.40 11.60 7.91
C GLY A 123 -7.19 11.33 8.81
N PHE A 124 -7.33 11.56 10.11
CA PHE A 124 -6.39 11.12 11.13
C PHE A 124 -6.50 9.58 11.28
N TYR A 125 -5.48 8.82 10.89
CA TYR A 125 -5.46 7.36 11.03
C TYR A 125 -5.41 6.88 12.49
N ASN A 126 -5.11 7.77 13.44
CA ASN A 126 -5.04 7.45 14.87
C ASN A 126 -6.26 7.95 15.67
N ALA A 127 -7.33 8.39 15.03
CA ALA A 127 -8.61 8.55 15.73
C ALA A 127 -9.22 7.17 15.99
N ALA A 128 -8.61 6.39 16.90
CA ALA A 128 -9.39 5.48 17.69
C ALA A 128 -10.42 6.36 18.42
N GLN A 129 -11.65 6.38 17.91
CA GLN A 129 -12.75 7.09 18.52
C GLN A 129 -13.07 6.38 19.84
N SER A 130 -12.29 6.67 20.88
CA SER A 130 -12.47 6.18 22.24
C SER A 130 -13.62 6.93 22.91
N SER A 131 -14.74 7.12 22.22
CA SER A 131 -15.98 7.53 22.85
C SER A 131 -16.70 6.29 23.40
N PHE A 132 -16.07 5.59 24.33
CA PHE A 132 -16.79 4.80 25.32
C PHE A 132 -17.31 5.77 26.40
N GLY A 133 -18.34 6.53 26.05
CA GLY A 133 -19.02 7.37 27.01
C GLY A 133 -19.63 6.53 28.13
N LEU A 134 -19.71 7.08 29.34
CA LEU A 134 -20.34 6.45 30.52
C LEU A 134 -21.76 5.90 30.22
N ALA A 135 -22.44 6.47 29.22
CA ALA A 135 -23.72 5.98 28.71
C ALA A 135 -23.67 4.54 28.18
N SER A 136 -22.59 4.12 27.53
CA SER A 136 -22.44 2.75 26.99
C SER A 136 -22.24 1.70 28.09
N PHE A 137 -21.62 2.06 29.21
CA PHE A 137 -21.51 1.17 30.37
C PHE A 137 -22.85 1.04 31.11
N LEU A 138 -23.61 2.14 31.22
CA LEU A 138 -24.94 2.13 31.83
C LEU A 138 -25.94 1.30 31.02
N THR A 139 -25.90 1.34 29.69
CA THR A 139 -26.80 0.53 28.86
C THR A 139 -26.49 -0.97 28.97
N ILE A 140 -25.22 -1.36 29.03
CA ILE A 140 -24.81 -2.77 29.21
C ILE A 140 -25.23 -3.29 30.59
N LEU A 141 -25.08 -2.48 31.65
CA LEU A 141 -25.53 -2.84 33.01
C LEU A 141 -27.06 -2.95 33.13
N LEU A 142 -27.81 -2.06 32.47
CA LEU A 142 -29.28 -2.13 32.49
C LEU A 142 -29.81 -3.35 31.70
N ALA A 143 -29.17 -3.71 30.59
CA ALA A 143 -29.55 -4.88 29.81
C ALA A 143 -29.28 -6.21 30.55
N SER A 144 -28.16 -6.29 31.30
CA SER A 144 -27.84 -7.47 32.10
C SER A 144 -28.79 -7.63 33.31
N ALA A 145 -29.19 -6.52 33.93
CA ALA A 145 -30.19 -6.52 35.01
C ALA A 145 -31.59 -6.92 34.51
N ALA A 146 -32.02 -6.43 33.35
CA ALA A 146 -33.32 -6.79 32.78
C ALA A 146 -33.41 -8.29 32.40
N THR A 147 -32.32 -8.87 31.90
CA THR A 147 -32.27 -10.30 31.55
C THR A 147 -32.24 -11.21 32.78
N THR A 148 -31.59 -10.79 33.88
CA THR A 148 -31.67 -11.53 35.16
C THR A 148 -33.05 -11.44 35.79
N VAL A 149 -33.72 -10.28 35.73
CA VAL A 149 -35.10 -10.12 36.25
C VAL A 149 -36.12 -10.90 35.43
N CYS A 150 -36.01 -10.90 34.09
CA CYS A 150 -36.85 -11.75 33.24
C CYS A 150 -36.54 -13.25 33.42
N GLY A 151 -35.28 -13.63 33.62
CA GLY A 151 -34.87 -15.01 33.86
C GLY A 151 -35.33 -15.56 35.22
N LEU A 152 -35.41 -14.73 36.26
CA LEU A 152 -35.98 -15.12 37.56
C LEU A 152 -37.51 -15.19 37.56
N ARG A 153 -38.19 -14.46 36.67
CA ARG A 153 -39.66 -14.44 36.57
C ARG A 153 -40.24 -15.59 35.73
N TRP A 154 -39.40 -16.30 35.00
CA TRP A 154 -39.76 -17.47 34.17
C TRP A 154 -39.12 -18.78 34.68
N ARG A 155 -38.87 -18.85 36.00
CA ARG A 155 -38.66 -20.09 36.76
C ARG A 155 -39.73 -20.25 37.81
#